data_AF-A0A534SK15-F1
#
_entry.id   AF-A0A534SK15-F1
#
_cell.length_a   1.000
_cell.length_b   1.000
_cell.length_c   1.000
_cell.angle_alpha   90.00
_cell.angle_beta   90.00
_cell.angle_gamma   90.00
#
_symmetry.space_group_name_H-M   'P 1'
#
loop_
_entity.id
_entity.type
_entity.pdbx_description
1 polymer ?
#
loop_
_entity_poly.entity_id
_entity_poly.type
_entity_poly.pdbx_seq_one_letter_code
_entity_poly.pdbx_strand_id
1 'polypeptide(L)'
;MGATVGVLMPWGRTQESEADRIGLNLMAKAGYDPATAIAFWERMSKAVGDKPPEFLSTHPSDDTRMRQIREWLPEAKANFRGQYRAVKSVNS
;
A
#
# COMPACT_ATOMS: atom_id res chain seq x y z
N MET A 1 10.68 17.09 24.76
CA MET A 1 10.86 15.68 24.36
C MET A 1 10.41 15.56 22.91
N GLY A 2 11.34 15.68 21.96
CA GLY A 2 11.00 15.85 20.54
C GLY A 2 12.17 15.46 19.66
N ALA A 3 12.42 14.15 19.57
CA ALA A 3 13.48 13.60 18.70
C ALA A 3 13.34 12.08 18.44
N THR A 4 12.12 11.54 18.32
CA THR A 4 11.93 10.10 18.03
C THR A 4 10.95 9.80 16.89
N VAL A 5 10.51 10.80 16.12
CA VAL A 5 9.58 10.59 14.99
C VAL A 5 10.32 10.43 13.65
N GLY A 6 11.54 10.96 13.49
CA GLY A 6 12.17 11.12 12.16
C GLY A 6 13.47 10.35 11.89
N VAL A 7 14.06 9.66 12.87
CA VAL A 7 15.34 8.95 12.69
C VAL A 7 15.10 7.46 12.51
N LEU A 8 14.94 7.03 11.25
CA LEU A 8 15.62 5.85 10.69
C LEU A 8 15.68 4.59 11.57
N MET A 9 14.56 3.99 11.95
CA MET A 9 14.59 2.56 12.28
C MET A 9 14.41 1.75 10.99
N PRO A 10 15.43 1.03 10.49
CA PRO A 10 15.29 0.17 9.31
C PRO A 10 14.12 -0.79 9.44
N TRP A 11 13.89 -1.28 10.66
CA TRP A 11 12.78 -2.14 11.04
C TRP A 11 11.40 -1.54 10.69
N GLY A 12 11.21 -0.23 10.90
CA GLY A 12 9.96 0.45 10.55
C GLY A 12 9.73 0.49 9.04
N ARG A 13 10.75 0.83 8.24
CA ARG A 13 10.62 0.86 6.77
C ARG A 13 10.37 -0.52 6.16
N THR A 14 11.02 -1.56 6.71
CA THR A 14 10.77 -2.94 6.30
C THR A 14 9.35 -3.37 6.66
N GLN A 15 8.84 -3.00 7.85
CA GLN A 15 7.46 -3.27 8.26
C GLN A 15 6.45 -2.56 7.35
N GLU A 16 6.69 -1.29 6.99
CA GLU A 16 5.84 -0.56 6.02
C GLU A 16 5.81 -1.25 4.65
N SER A 17 6.98 -1.68 4.16
CA SER A 17 7.10 -2.39 2.88
C SER A 17 6.33 -3.71 2.91
N GLU A 18 6.48 -4.49 4.00
CA GLU A 18 5.74 -5.73 4.18
C GLU A 18 4.23 -5.49 4.29
N ALA A 19 3.82 -4.47 5.05
CA ALA A 19 2.43 -4.07 5.20
C ALA A 19 1.80 -3.68 3.86
N ASP A 20 2.49 -2.92 3.01
CA ASP A 20 2.03 -2.55 1.67
C ASP A 20 1.81 -3.79 0.80
N ARG A 21 2.77 -4.72 0.79
CA ARG A 21 2.66 -5.97 0.01
C ARG A 21 1.50 -6.85 0.46
N ILE A 22 1.33 -7.01 1.78
CA ILE A 22 0.20 -7.75 2.35
C ILE A 22 -1.11 -7.04 2.03
N GLY A 23 -1.14 -5.72 2.15
CA GLY A 23 -2.29 -4.87 1.83
C GLY A 23 -2.78 -5.07 0.39
N LEU A 24 -1.88 -5.07 -0.59
CA LEU A 24 -2.24 -5.32 -2.00
C LEU A 24 -2.90 -6.69 -2.21
N ASN A 25 -2.40 -7.72 -1.53
CA ASN A 25 -3.00 -9.06 -1.57
C ASN A 25 -4.36 -9.10 -0.87
N LEU A 26 -4.53 -8.38 0.24
CA LEU A 26 -5.82 -8.28 0.93
C LEU A 26 -6.85 -7.51 0.09
N MET A 27 -6.44 -6.43 -0.59
CA MET A 27 -7.30 -5.71 -1.55
C MET A 27 -7.83 -6.65 -2.63
N ALA A 28 -6.92 -7.42 -3.25
CA ALA A 28 -7.27 -8.43 -4.25
C ALA A 28 -8.28 -9.46 -3.69
N LYS A 29 -8.02 -9.99 -2.49
CA LYS A 29 -8.89 -10.96 -1.81
C LYS A 29 -10.27 -10.40 -1.49
N ALA A 30 -10.35 -9.12 -1.16
CA ALA A 30 -11.59 -8.43 -0.86
C ALA A 30 -12.34 -7.96 -2.13
N GLY A 31 -11.81 -8.21 -3.34
CA GLY A 31 -12.43 -7.82 -4.60
C GLY A 31 -12.17 -6.38 -5.02
N TYR A 32 -11.24 -5.67 -4.37
CA TYR A 32 -10.80 -4.34 -4.78
C TYR A 32 -9.63 -4.44 -5.76
N ASP A 33 -9.59 -3.57 -6.77
CA ASP A 33 -8.45 -3.48 -7.70
C ASP A 33 -7.21 -2.96 -6.96
N PRO A 34 -6.14 -3.76 -6.79
CA PRO A 34 -4.92 -3.33 -6.10
C PRO A 34 -4.23 -2.13 -6.77
N ALA A 35 -4.54 -1.83 -8.05
CA ALA A 35 -3.98 -0.67 -8.75
C ALA A 35 -4.39 0.66 -8.12
N THR A 36 -5.51 0.69 -7.42
CA THR A 36 -6.01 1.88 -6.72
C THR A 36 -5.07 2.33 -5.59
N ALA A 37 -4.20 1.44 -5.08
CA ALA A 37 -3.21 1.77 -4.07
C ALA A 37 -2.22 2.86 -4.52
N ILE A 38 -1.84 2.89 -5.80
CA ILE A 38 -0.92 3.91 -6.34
C ILE A 38 -1.57 5.30 -6.24
N ALA A 39 -2.81 5.41 -6.73
CA ALA A 39 -3.54 6.68 -6.70
C ALA A 39 -3.79 7.16 -5.26
N PHE A 40 -4.02 6.23 -4.32
CA PHE A 40 -4.13 6.54 -2.91
C PHE A 40 -2.84 7.17 -2.36
N TRP A 41 -1.70 6.52 -2.54
CA TRP A 41 -0.41 7.01 -2.05
C TRP A 41 0.04 8.30 -2.74
N GLU A 42 -0.25 8.48 -4.04
CA GLU A 42 -0.01 9.74 -4.74
C GLU A 42 -0.81 10.90 -4.16
N ARG A 43 -2.11 10.68 -3.85
CA ARG A 43 -2.95 11.70 -3.20
C ARG A 43 -2.44 12.03 -1.81
N MET A 44 -1.95 11.03 -1.10
CA MET A 44 -1.44 11.20 0.26
C MET A 44 -0.13 11.97 0.29
N SER A 45 0.80 11.67 -0.63
CA SER A 45 2.04 12.43 -0.81
C SER A 45 1.79 13.91 -1.11
N LYS A 46 0.72 14.21 -1.87
CA LYS A 46 0.30 15.60 -2.16
C LYS A 46 -0.40 16.28 -1.00
N ALA A 47 -0.88 15.55 0.00
CA ALA A 47 -1.59 16.08 1.16
C ALA A 47 -0.65 16.60 2.26
N VAL A 48 0.67 16.59 2.02
CA VAL A 48 1.69 17.15 2.92
C VAL A 48 1.67 18.69 2.81
N GLY A 49 0.67 19.32 3.43
CA GLY A 49 0.64 20.76 3.69
C GLY A 49 1.35 21.12 5.01
N ASP A 50 1.11 22.33 5.55
CA ASP A 50 1.73 22.83 6.80
C ASP A 50 1.53 21.91 8.02
N LYS A 51 0.50 21.07 7.98
CA LYS A 51 0.26 20.00 8.96
C LYS A 51 -0.04 18.72 8.21
N PRO A 52 0.92 17.78 8.11
CA PRO A 52 0.63 16.48 7.50
C PRO A 52 -0.50 15.79 8.29
N PRO A 53 -1.38 15.03 7.63
CA PRO A 53 -2.33 14.16 8.32
C PRO A 53 -1.61 13.29 9.36
N GLU A 54 -2.27 12.99 10.47
CA GLU A 54 -1.70 12.17 11.56
C GLU A 54 -1.17 10.82 11.03
N PHE A 55 -1.87 10.23 10.06
CA PHE A 55 -1.43 9.02 9.35
C PHE A 55 -0.03 9.16 8.71
N LEU A 56 0.27 10.30 8.08
CA LEU A 56 1.58 10.55 7.47
C LEU A 56 2.69 10.83 8.50
N SER A 57 2.32 11.11 9.74
CA SER A 57 3.28 11.32 10.83
C SER A 57 3.87 9.99 11.32
N THR A 58 3.14 8.88 11.21
CA THR A 58 3.63 7.53 11.56
C THR A 58 3.95 6.67 10.33
N HIS A 59 3.24 6.89 9.21
CA HIS A 59 3.43 6.16 7.95
C HIS A 59 3.80 7.14 6.82
N PRO A 60 5.08 7.53 6.70
CA PRO A 60 5.49 8.45 5.64
C PRO A 60 5.24 7.83 4.27
N SER A 61 4.68 8.63 3.35
CA SER A 61 4.62 8.30 1.94
C SER A 61 5.94 8.71 1.28
N ASP A 62 6.79 7.75 0.95
CA ASP A 62 8.01 8.02 0.20
C ASP A 62 7.94 7.41 -1.22
N ASP A 63 8.82 7.90 -2.11
CA ASP A 63 8.91 7.40 -3.48
C ASP A 63 9.30 5.90 -3.53
N THR A 64 9.93 5.39 -2.47
CA THR A 64 10.31 3.97 -2.37
C THR A 64 9.08 3.09 -2.25
N ARG A 65 8.09 3.45 -1.43
CA ARG A 65 6.81 2.74 -1.30
C ARG A 65 6.06 2.70 -2.62
N MET A 66 5.93 3.84 -3.30
CA MET A 66 5.27 3.89 -4.60
C MET A 66 5.98 3.02 -5.66
N ARG A 67 7.32 2.96 -5.63
CA ARG A 67 8.10 2.07 -6.51
C ARG A 67 7.83 0.60 -6.20
N GLN A 68 7.91 0.21 -4.93
CA GLN A 68 7.67 -1.17 -4.49
C GLN A 68 6.24 -1.62 -4.80
N ILE A 69 5.23 -0.78 -4.58
CA ILE A 69 3.84 -1.07 -4.93
C ILE A 69 3.69 -1.35 -6.42
N ARG A 70 4.36 -0.56 -7.29
CA ARG A 70 4.37 -0.81 -8.74
C ARG A 70 5.01 -2.15 -9.09
N GLU A 71 6.07 -2.55 -8.38
CA GLU A 71 6.76 -3.84 -8.57
C GLU A 71 5.87 -5.03 -8.16
N TRP A 72 5.10 -4.92 -7.08
CA TRP A 72 4.23 -6.00 -6.59
C TRP A 72 2.86 -6.05 -7.26
N LEU A 73 2.47 -4.98 -7.95
CA LEU A 73 1.16 -4.87 -8.56
C LEU A 73 0.82 -6.02 -9.54
N PRO A 74 1.74 -6.52 -10.39
CA PRO A 74 1.45 -7.66 -11.26
C PRO A 74 1.06 -8.93 -10.51
N GLU A 75 1.73 -9.22 -9.39
CA GLU A 75 1.43 -10.36 -8.51
C GLU A 75 0.03 -10.22 -7.90
N ALA A 76 -0.25 -9.06 -7.27
CA ALA A 76 -1.54 -8.79 -6.65
C ALA A 76 -2.69 -8.85 -7.67
N LYS A 77 -2.48 -8.35 -8.89
CA LYS A 77 -3.46 -8.44 -9.98
C LYS A 77 -3.68 -9.87 -10.47
N ALA A 78 -2.64 -10.70 -10.51
CA ALA A 78 -2.79 -12.11 -10.85
C ALA A 78 -3.67 -12.83 -9.81
N ASN A 79 -3.45 -12.56 -8.53
CA ASN A 79 -4.26 -13.07 -7.43
C ASN A 79 -5.71 -12.61 -7.55
N PHE A 80 -5.95 -11.31 -7.78
CA PHE A 80 -7.28 -10.74 -7.99
C PHE A 80 -8.03 -11.42 -9.14
N ARG A 81 -7.39 -11.58 -10.32
CA ARG A 81 -8.00 -12.26 -11.48
C ARG A 81 -8.28 -13.73 -11.21
N GLY A 82 -7.36 -14.43 -10.56
CA GLY A 82 -7.55 -15.84 -10.20
C GLY A 82 -8.77 -16.02 -9.30
N GLN A 83 -8.90 -15.17 -8.27
CA GLN A 83 -10.03 -15.21 -7.35
C GLN A 83 -11.34 -14.80 -8.01
N TYR A 84 -11.35 -13.76 -8.84
CA TYR A 84 -12.54 -13.36 -9.60
C TYR A 84 -13.04 -14.50 -10.50
N ARG A 85 -12.14 -15.20 -11.18
CA ARG A 85 -12.49 -16.36 -12.03
C ARG A 85 -13.05 -17.52 -11.21
N ALA A 86 -12.45 -17.81 -10.05
CA ALA A 86 -12.93 -18.86 -9.15
C ALA A 86 -14.32 -18.55 -8.58
N VAL A 87 -14.57 -17.31 -8.14
CA VAL A 87 -15.89 -16.88 -7.66
C VAL A 87 -16.94 -16.97 -8.76
N LYS A 88 -16.59 -16.54 -9.98
CA LYS A 88 -17.51 -16.61 -11.12
C LYS A 88 -17.84 -18.06 -11.50
N SER A 89 -16.87 -18.98 -11.47
CA SER A 89 -17.11 -20.39 -11.82
C SER A 89 -17.97 -21.14 -10.80
N VAL A 90 -18.02 -20.70 -9.53
CA VAL A 90 -18.89 -21.30 -8.51
C VAL A 90 -20.35 -20.83 -8.66
N ASN A 91 -20.56 -19.63 -9.20
CA ASN A 91 -21.87 -19.01 -9.37
C ASN A 91 -22.43 -19.10 -10.81
N SER A 92 -21.81 -19.91 -11.68
CA SER A 92 -22.27 -20.18 -13.06
C SER A 92 -22.75 -21.62 -13.17
#